data_AF-A0A7C6ZQ28-F1
#
_entry.id   AF-A0A7C6ZQ28-F1
#
_cell.length_a   1.000
_cell.length_b   1.000
_cell.length_c   1.000
_cell.angle_alpha   90.00
_cell.angle_beta   90.00
_cell.angle_gamma   90.00
#
_symmetry.space_group_name_H-M   'P 1'
#
loop_
_entity.id
_entity.type
_entity.pdbx_description
1 polymer ?
#
loop_
_entity_poly.entity_id
_entity_poly.type
_entity_poly.pdbx_seq_one_letter_code
_entity_poly.pdbx_strand_id
1 'polypeptide(L)'
;MMGITSLHNTLFGWFVRMSGSKPSTRQAAQGCILDAEELRSFHQALHTAYRVFAHQHPAWVQRGFDETFLRTDAVTLLMTGWAADGAARPAITGMDLARVWERKYGLLLSGANRVTLVARLAGAANVLLATFSAARLQR
;
A
#
# COMPACT_ATOMS: atom_id res chain seq x y z
N MET A 1 -3.41 33.48 23.14
CA MET A 1 -3.92 33.42 21.76
C MET A 1 -2.71 33.17 20.85
N MET A 2 -2.30 31.91 20.66
CA MET A 2 -2.75 30.97 19.62
C MET A 2 -2.66 31.54 18.20
N GLY A 3 -1.76 30.94 17.41
CA GLY A 3 -1.58 31.19 15.99
C GLY A 3 -0.50 30.27 15.41
N ILE A 4 -0.82 28.97 15.31
CA ILE A 4 0.00 27.97 14.63
C ILE A 4 -0.29 28.10 13.13
N THR A 5 0.63 28.65 12.35
CA THR A 5 0.57 28.62 10.89
C THR A 5 1.49 27.53 10.35
N SER A 6 0.87 26.36 10.17
CA SER A 6 1.05 25.38 9.09
C SER A 6 2.37 25.44 8.28
N LEU A 7 3.28 24.52 8.59
CA LEU A 7 4.36 24.08 7.72
C LEU A 7 3.83 22.97 6.79
N HIS A 8 3.28 23.35 5.65
CA HIS A 8 2.99 22.45 4.53
C HIS A 8 3.83 22.88 3.34
N ASN A 9 5.10 22.45 3.28
CA ASN A 9 5.82 22.42 2.00
C ASN A 9 7.10 21.59 2.05
N THR A 10 7.04 20.34 1.56
CA THR A 10 8.05 19.74 0.67
C THR A 10 7.64 18.29 0.43
N LEU A 11 7.37 17.95 -0.83
CA LEU A 11 7.54 16.62 -1.48
C LEU A 11 6.90 16.54 -2.89
N PHE A 12 6.45 17.66 -3.48
CA PHE A 12 6.00 17.74 -4.88
C PHE A 12 7.15 18.00 -5.87
N GLY A 13 8.15 17.11 -5.90
CA GLY A 13 9.45 17.39 -6.51
C GLY A 13 9.89 16.58 -7.74
N TRP A 14 9.05 15.76 -8.40
CA TRP A 14 9.57 14.81 -9.41
C TRP A 14 8.80 14.65 -10.72
N PHE A 15 7.88 15.54 -11.12
CA PHE A 15 7.11 15.31 -12.35
C PHE A 15 6.90 16.50 -13.30
N VAL A 16 7.97 17.21 -13.67
CA VAL A 16 7.96 18.06 -14.88
C VAL A 16 9.32 18.03 -15.57
N ARG A 17 9.51 17.14 -16.56
CA ARG A 17 10.22 17.41 -17.82
C ARG A 17 10.17 16.17 -18.72
N MET A 18 9.29 16.18 -19.72
CA MET A 18 9.38 15.52 -21.04
C MET A 18 8.00 15.63 -21.69
N SER A 19 7.82 16.69 -22.49
CA SER A 19 6.68 16.87 -23.38
C SER A 19 7.12 16.59 -24.81
N GLY A 20 6.52 15.57 -25.42
CA GLY A 20 6.71 15.21 -26.81
C GLY A 20 5.73 14.11 -27.20
N SER A 21 4.58 14.54 -27.72
CA SER A 21 3.63 13.77 -28.55
C SER A 21 2.57 12.86 -27.88
N LYS A 22 1.32 13.15 -28.28
CA LYS A 22 0.06 12.39 -28.25
C LYS A 22 -0.76 12.34 -26.94
N PRO A 23 -2.07 12.68 -27.00
CA PRO A 23 -2.96 12.66 -25.84
C PRO A 23 -3.57 11.27 -25.69
N SER A 24 -3.08 10.48 -24.74
CA SER A 24 -3.84 9.33 -24.21
C SER A 24 -3.13 8.83 -22.96
N THR A 25 -3.88 8.46 -21.91
CA THR A 25 -3.41 7.75 -20.70
C THR A 25 -2.82 8.57 -19.53
N ARG A 26 -2.85 9.92 -19.52
CA ARG A 26 -2.44 10.70 -18.31
C ARG A 26 -3.58 11.12 -17.37
N GLN A 27 -4.84 10.91 -17.75
CA GLN A 27 -6.01 11.25 -16.91
C GLN A 27 -6.46 10.12 -15.97
N ALA A 28 -5.99 8.90 -16.15
CA ALA A 28 -6.31 7.77 -15.26
C ALA A 28 -5.49 7.75 -13.95
N ALA A 29 -4.57 8.71 -13.78
CA ALA A 29 -3.79 8.91 -12.56
C ALA A 29 -4.10 10.26 -11.89
N GLN A 30 -5.30 10.81 -12.13
CA GLN A 30 -5.82 11.88 -11.29
C GLN A 30 -6.02 11.30 -9.89
N GLY A 31 -5.31 11.90 -8.93
CA GLY A 31 -5.22 11.42 -7.56
C GLY A 31 -6.60 11.10 -7.01
N CYS A 32 -6.74 9.91 -6.45
CA CYS A 32 -7.87 9.62 -5.60
C CYS A 32 -7.75 10.56 -4.39
N ILE A 33 -8.44 11.70 -4.48
CA ILE A 33 -8.62 12.60 -3.35
C ILE A 33 -9.64 11.89 -2.48
N LEU A 34 -9.16 10.99 -1.61
CA LEU A 34 -9.96 10.50 -0.50
C LEU A 34 -10.27 11.70 0.37
N ASP A 35 -11.53 11.86 0.77
CA ASP A 35 -11.85 12.86 1.77
C ASP A 35 -11.23 12.50 3.14
N ALA A 36 -11.31 13.42 4.11
CA ALA A 36 -10.72 13.22 5.42
C ALA A 36 -11.36 12.07 6.21
N GLU A 37 -12.60 11.69 5.90
CA GLU A 37 -13.29 10.56 6.51
C GLU A 37 -12.88 9.24 5.88
N GLU A 38 -12.84 9.16 4.56
CA GLU A 38 -12.35 8.02 3.81
C GLU A 38 -10.89 7.70 4.13
N LEU A 39 -10.04 8.73 4.30
CA LEU A 39 -8.65 8.55 4.71
C LEU A 39 -8.54 8.01 6.14
N ARG A 40 -9.40 8.47 7.06
CA ARG A 40 -9.47 7.91 8.43
C ARG A 40 -9.91 6.44 8.41
N SER A 41 -10.95 6.13 7.64
CA SER A 41 -11.46 4.76 7.47
C SER A 41 -10.41 3.85 6.84
N PHE A 42 -9.67 4.32 5.83
CA PHE A 42 -8.52 3.62 5.25
C PHE A 42 -7.47 3.30 6.31
N HIS A 43 -7.04 4.30 7.09
CA HIS A 43 -6.02 4.10 8.11
C HIS A 43 -6.47 3.15 9.23
N GLN A 44 -7.74 3.23 9.63
CA GLN A 44 -8.31 2.35 10.65
C GLN A 44 -8.42 0.90 10.16
N ALA A 45 -8.88 0.70 8.92
CA ALA A 45 -8.93 -0.61 8.28
C ALA A 45 -7.53 -1.21 8.14
N LEU A 46 -6.56 -0.42 7.70
CA LEU A 46 -5.17 -0.86 7.55
C LEU A 46 -4.56 -1.24 8.91
N HIS A 47 -4.75 -0.42 9.93
CA HIS A 47 -4.24 -0.68 11.27
C HIS A 47 -4.86 -1.96 11.86
N THR A 48 -6.17 -2.14 11.70
CA THR A 48 -6.87 -3.35 12.19
C THR A 48 -6.37 -4.61 11.48
N ALA A 49 -6.29 -4.56 10.14
CA ALA A 49 -5.77 -5.66 9.35
C ALA A 49 -4.32 -6.00 9.70
N TYR A 50 -3.49 -4.97 9.92
CA TYR A 50 -2.11 -5.15 10.34
C TYR A 50 -2.01 -5.79 11.73
N ARG A 51 -2.82 -5.37 12.71
CA ARG A 51 -2.81 -5.98 14.05
C ARG A 51 -3.11 -7.48 14.01
N VAL A 52 -4.11 -7.89 13.23
CA VAL A 52 -4.43 -9.32 13.04
C VAL A 52 -3.26 -10.04 12.38
N PHE A 53 -2.71 -9.47 11.30
CA PHE A 53 -1.56 -10.04 10.61
C PHE A 53 -0.34 -10.19 11.51
N ALA A 54 0.04 -9.14 12.26
CA ALA A 54 1.21 -9.13 13.13
C ALA A 54 1.11 -10.19 14.24
N HIS A 55 -0.10 -10.40 14.75
CA HIS A 55 -0.36 -11.46 15.73
C HIS A 55 -0.17 -12.86 15.13
N GLN A 56 -0.67 -13.10 13.92
CA GLN A 56 -0.61 -14.41 13.26
C GLN A 56 0.75 -14.71 12.62
N HIS A 57 1.51 -13.67 12.27
CA HIS A 57 2.73 -13.76 11.48
C HIS A 57 3.89 -12.93 12.05
N PRO A 58 4.30 -13.14 13.32
CA PRO A 58 5.35 -12.35 13.95
C PRO A 58 6.70 -12.44 13.22
N ALA A 59 6.99 -13.58 12.59
CA ALA A 59 8.21 -13.77 11.80
C ALA A 59 8.29 -12.86 10.56
N TRP A 60 7.16 -12.39 10.01
CA TRP A 60 7.15 -11.44 8.89
C TRP A 60 7.36 -9.99 9.37
N VAL A 61 6.85 -9.65 10.55
CA VAL A 61 7.12 -8.36 11.20
C VAL A 61 8.61 -8.20 11.48
N GLN A 62 9.27 -9.24 12.01
CA GLN A 62 10.72 -9.25 12.25
C GLN A 62 11.55 -9.11 10.97
N ARG A 63 10.97 -9.42 9.80
CA ARG A 63 11.60 -9.29 8.48
C ARG A 63 11.26 -7.97 7.78
N GLY A 64 10.70 -7.00 8.50
CA GLY A 64 10.39 -5.67 7.98
C GLY A 64 9.09 -5.58 7.19
N PHE A 65 8.23 -6.61 7.22
CA PHE A 65 6.84 -6.48 6.77
C PHE A 65 5.99 -5.94 7.93
N ASP A 66 6.22 -4.68 8.27
CA ASP A 66 5.60 -3.99 9.40
C ASP A 66 4.60 -2.90 8.94
N GLU A 67 3.94 -2.25 9.91
CA GLU A 67 2.96 -1.19 9.60
C GLU A 67 3.60 0.00 8.88
N THR A 68 4.86 0.29 9.19
CA THR A 68 5.61 1.38 8.54
C THR A 68 5.75 1.06 7.05
N PHE A 69 6.24 -0.14 6.71
CA PHE A 69 6.33 -0.60 5.32
C PHE A 69 4.99 -0.47 4.57
N LEU A 70 3.87 -0.84 5.22
CA LEU A 70 2.55 -0.73 4.61
C LEU A 70 2.13 0.73 4.37
N ARG A 71 2.49 1.64 5.27
CA ARG A 71 2.16 3.07 5.21
C ARG A 71 3.11 3.88 4.32
N THR A 72 4.29 3.37 4.00
CA THR A 72 5.28 4.09 3.18
C THR A 72 5.47 3.48 1.81
N ASP A 73 5.74 2.18 1.73
CA ASP A 73 6.16 1.52 0.49
C ASP A 73 4.97 0.90 -0.24
N ALA A 74 4.02 0.33 0.51
CA ALA A 74 2.83 -0.29 -0.06
C ALA A 74 1.61 0.64 -0.12
N VAL A 75 1.68 1.85 0.43
CA VAL A 75 0.52 2.75 0.60
C VAL A 75 -0.13 3.10 -0.73
N THR A 76 0.66 3.39 -1.76
CA THR A 76 0.15 3.70 -3.10
C THR A 76 -0.64 2.53 -3.68
N LEU A 77 -0.13 1.31 -3.50
CA LEU A 77 -0.82 0.09 -3.93
C LEU A 77 -2.14 -0.05 -3.15
N LEU A 78 -2.09 -0.01 -1.83
CA LEU A 78 -3.26 -0.20 -0.96
C LEU A 78 -4.34 0.86 -1.17
N MET A 79 -3.98 2.14 -1.26
CA MET A 79 -4.90 3.23 -1.57
C MET A 79 -5.53 3.05 -2.95
N THR A 80 -4.78 2.56 -3.93
CA THR A 80 -5.30 2.31 -5.27
C THR A 80 -6.42 1.26 -5.25
N GLY A 81 -6.27 0.21 -4.43
CA GLY A 81 -7.32 -0.80 -4.25
C GLY A 81 -8.47 -0.33 -3.39
N TRP A 82 -8.18 0.48 -2.36
CA TRP A 82 -9.21 1.11 -1.52
C TRP A 82 -10.11 2.06 -2.32
N ALA A 83 -9.53 2.81 -3.25
CA ALA A 83 -10.21 3.72 -4.15
C ALA A 83 -10.97 3.03 -5.29
N ALA A 84 -10.61 1.80 -5.63
CA ALA A 84 -11.22 1.09 -6.75
C ALA A 84 -12.66 0.68 -6.40
N ASP A 85 -13.64 1.26 -7.08
CA ASP A 85 -15.04 0.86 -6.99
C ASP A 85 -15.27 -0.40 -7.82
N GLY A 86 -15.58 -1.50 -7.12
CA GLY A 86 -16.39 -2.65 -7.54
C GLY A 86 -16.08 -3.46 -8.81
N ALA A 87 -15.57 -2.91 -9.90
CA ALA A 87 -15.67 -3.60 -11.21
C ALA A 87 -14.51 -3.41 -12.20
N ALA A 88 -13.68 -2.37 -12.10
CA ALA A 88 -12.79 -2.03 -13.22
C ALA A 88 -11.29 -2.32 -13.00
N ARG A 89 -10.86 -2.65 -11.77
CA ARG A 89 -9.44 -2.81 -11.45
C ARG A 89 -9.16 -4.20 -10.88
N PRO A 90 -8.08 -4.89 -11.31
CA PRO A 90 -7.70 -6.16 -10.70
C PRO A 90 -7.52 -5.97 -9.19
N ALA A 91 -8.14 -6.85 -8.41
CA ALA A 91 -8.00 -6.87 -6.97
C ALA A 91 -6.51 -7.00 -6.62
N ILE A 92 -6.03 -6.15 -5.70
CA ILE A 92 -4.67 -6.27 -5.18
C ILE A 92 -4.52 -7.65 -4.59
N THR A 93 -3.42 -8.32 -4.91
CA THR A 93 -3.10 -9.65 -4.39
C THR A 93 -1.99 -9.56 -3.35
N GLY A 94 -1.88 -10.58 -2.50
CA GLY A 94 -0.76 -10.73 -1.60
C GLY A 94 0.58 -10.84 -2.34
N MET A 95 0.56 -11.33 -3.59
CA MET A 95 1.76 -11.34 -4.44
C MET A 95 2.23 -9.93 -4.77
N ASP A 96 1.32 -8.98 -5.02
CA ASP A 96 1.69 -7.59 -5.30
C ASP A 96 2.41 -6.96 -4.09
N LEU A 97 1.88 -7.19 -2.88
CA LEU A 97 2.52 -6.77 -1.63
C LEU A 97 3.86 -7.45 -1.41
N ALA A 98 3.94 -8.76 -1.65
CA ALA A 98 5.18 -9.52 -1.52
C ALA A 98 6.25 -9.03 -2.51
N ARG A 99 5.87 -8.61 -3.72
CA ARG A 99 6.78 -8.00 -4.70
C ARG A 99 7.25 -6.62 -4.29
N VAL A 100 6.41 -5.80 -3.65
CA VAL A 100 6.84 -4.51 -3.08
C VAL A 100 7.88 -4.75 -1.99
N TRP A 101 7.62 -5.70 -1.09
CA TRP A 101 8.56 -6.09 -0.04
C TRP A 101 9.86 -6.66 -0.62
N GLU A 102 9.77 -7.54 -1.62
CA GLU A 102 10.91 -8.13 -2.31
C GLU A 102 11.81 -7.07 -2.96
N ARG A 103 11.24 -6.02 -3.57
CA ARG A 103 12.08 -4.95 -4.14
C ARG A 103 12.89 -4.21 -3.09
N LYS A 104 12.37 -4.11 -1.86
CA LYS A 104 13.04 -3.44 -0.74
C LYS A 104 14.08 -4.32 -0.04
N TYR A 105 13.78 -5.61 0.16
CA TYR A 105 14.61 -6.51 0.98
C TYR A 105 15.28 -7.66 0.19
N GLY A 106 14.91 -7.85 -1.07
CA GLY A 106 15.33 -9.00 -1.88
C GLY A 106 16.81 -9.01 -2.28
N LEU A 107 17.52 -7.88 -2.15
CA LEU A 107 18.98 -7.81 -2.33
C LEU A 107 19.74 -8.61 -1.25
N LEU A 108 19.08 -8.91 -0.12
CA LEU A 108 19.67 -9.62 1.01
C LEU A 108 19.49 -11.15 0.92
N LEU A 109 18.89 -11.67 -0.16
CA LEU A 109 18.46 -13.07 -0.28
C LEU A 109 18.98 -13.74 -1.55
N SER A 110 19.41 -15.01 -1.44
CA SER A 110 19.77 -15.84 -2.61
C SER A 110 18.55 -16.22 -3.43
N GLY A 111 18.72 -16.53 -4.73
CA GLY A 111 17.62 -16.73 -5.69
C GLY A 111 16.53 -17.73 -5.25
N ALA A 112 16.90 -18.93 -4.79
CA ALA A 112 15.93 -19.95 -4.36
C ALA A 112 15.23 -19.59 -3.03
N ASN A 113 15.97 -19.00 -2.08
CA ASN A 113 15.41 -18.53 -0.81
C ASN A 113 14.46 -17.35 -1.02
N ARG A 114 14.82 -16.46 -1.95
CA ARG A 114 14.01 -15.31 -2.35
C ARG A 114 12.66 -15.74 -2.92
N VAL A 115 12.64 -16.66 -3.90
CA VAL A 115 11.38 -17.16 -4.48
C VAL A 115 10.48 -17.80 -3.42
N THR A 116 11.07 -18.64 -2.56
CA THR A 116 10.32 -19.32 -1.49
C THR A 116 9.74 -18.33 -0.47
N LEU A 117 10.53 -17.32 -0.07
CA LEU A 117 10.07 -16.29 0.88
C LEU A 117 8.97 -15.41 0.27
N VAL A 118 9.09 -15.02 -0.99
CA VAL A 118 8.06 -14.24 -1.68
C VAL A 118 6.74 -14.99 -1.76
N ALA A 119 6.76 -16.28 -2.11
CA ALA A 119 5.55 -17.10 -2.16
C ALA A 119 4.89 -17.24 -0.77
N ARG A 120 5.68 -17.47 0.28
CA ARG A 120 5.17 -17.56 1.66
C ARG A 120 4.61 -16.24 2.16
N LEU A 121 5.27 -15.12 1.83
CA LEU A 121 4.78 -13.79 2.17
C LEU A 121 3.49 -13.49 1.41
N ALA A 122 3.39 -13.86 0.13
CA ALA A 122 2.18 -13.65 -0.65
C ALA A 122 0.96 -14.35 -0.02
N GLY A 123 1.13 -15.57 0.49
CA GLY A 123 0.09 -16.28 1.24
C GLY A 123 -0.34 -15.52 2.51
N ALA A 124 0.62 -15.08 3.32
CA ALA A 124 0.32 -14.32 4.54
C ALA A 124 -0.32 -12.94 4.24
N ALA A 125 0.15 -12.27 3.19
CA ALA A 125 -0.37 -10.97 2.76
C ALA A 125 -1.80 -11.06 2.21
N ASN A 126 -2.23 -12.21 1.67
CA ASN A 126 -3.64 -12.43 1.32
C ASN A 126 -4.55 -12.38 2.55
N VAL A 127 -4.10 -12.87 3.70
CA VAL A 127 -4.87 -12.80 4.97
C VAL A 127 -5.04 -11.35 5.42
N LEU A 128 -3.97 -10.56 5.30
CA LEU A 128 -4.03 -9.12 5.56
C LEU A 128 -5.04 -8.43 4.63
N LEU A 129 -4.98 -8.70 3.32
CA LEU A 129 -5.88 -8.08 2.34
C LEU A 129 -7.34 -8.51 2.51
N ALA A 130 -7.60 -9.75 2.92
CA ALA A 130 -8.94 -10.22 3.25
C ALA A 130 -9.52 -9.44 4.44
N THR A 131 -8.73 -9.28 5.51
CA THR A 131 -9.13 -8.51 6.70
C THR A 131 -9.34 -7.03 6.37
N PHE A 132 -8.44 -6.46 5.56
CA PHE A 132 -8.51 -5.07 5.10
C PHE A 132 -9.76 -4.81 4.25
N SER A 133 -10.07 -5.71 3.32
CA SER A 133 -11.26 -5.63 2.47
C SER A 133 -12.55 -5.82 3.27
N ALA A 134 -12.56 -6.70 4.27
CA ALA A 134 -13.72 -6.90 5.14
C ALA A 134 -14.07 -5.62 5.93
N ALA A 135 -13.06 -4.92 6.45
CA ALA A 135 -13.25 -3.64 7.13
C ALA A 135 -13.79 -2.54 6.19
N ARG A 136 -13.41 -2.57 4.90
CA ARG A 136 -13.93 -1.65 3.89
C ARG A 136 -15.45 -1.82 3.67
N LEU A 137 -15.97 -3.04 3.76
CA LEU A 137 -17.40 -3.32 3.51
C LEU A 137 -18.32 -2.90 4.66
N GLN A 138 -17.76 -2.45 5.79
CA GLN A 138 -18.50 -2.01 6.97
C GLN A 138 -18.68 -0.48 7.03
N ARG A 139 -18.22 0.25 6.00
CA ARG A 139 -18.46 1.69 5.79
C ARG A 139 -19.83 1.94 5.17
#